data_AF-A0A2W6ZDF5-F1
#
_entry.id   AF-A0A2W6ZDF5-F1
#
_cell.length_a   1.000
_cell.length_b   1.000
_cell.length_c   1.000
_cell.angle_alpha   90.00
_cell.angle_beta   90.00
_cell.angle_gamma   90.00
#
_symmetry.space_group_name_H-M   'P 1'
#
loop_
_entity.id
_entity.type
_entity.pdbx_description
1 polymer ?
#
loop_
_entity_poly.entity_id
_entity_poly.type
_entity_poly.pdbx_seq_one_letter_code
_entity_poly.pdbx_strand_id
1 'polypeptide(L)'
;MTRRPLHIDLAPGLPPDEAPGQYLGRDAHGALYILRWVPEKQCWGALGFRGDHPRLWPELALLREAEAGRIVGHVQGPDIAAPESTPPATGAAP
;
A
#
# COMPACT_ATOMS: atom_id res chain seq x y z
N MET A 1 -22.05 3.43 -18.09
CA MET A 1 -21.48 3.91 -16.81
C MET A 1 -19.98 4.03 -16.97
N THR A 2 -19.47 5.24 -17.16
CA THR A 2 -18.03 5.51 -17.28
C THR A 2 -17.45 5.53 -15.87
N ARG A 3 -16.77 4.46 -15.44
CA ARG A 3 -16.05 4.46 -14.16
C ARG A 3 -14.85 5.41 -14.31
N ARG A 4 -14.86 6.51 -13.56
CA ARG A 4 -13.69 7.38 -13.45
C ARG A 4 -12.58 6.58 -12.77
N PRO A 5 -11.33 6.61 -13.28
CA PRO A 5 -10.21 5.99 -12.58
C PRO A 5 -10.11 6.56 -11.16
N LEU A 6 -9.96 5.67 -10.18
CA LEU A 6 -9.75 6.07 -8.80
C LEU A 6 -8.36 6.70 -8.69
N HIS A 7 -8.30 7.98 -8.33
CA HIS A 7 -7.06 8.64 -7.96
C HIS A 7 -6.92 8.58 -6.45
N ILE A 8 -5.81 8.01 -5.98
CA ILE A 8 -5.46 7.94 -4.55
C ILE A 8 -4.20 8.78 -4.37
N ASP A 9 -4.28 9.79 -3.50
CA ASP A 9 -3.13 10.59 -3.13
C ASP A 9 -2.18 9.75 -2.26
N LEU A 10 -0.90 9.72 -2.64
CA LEU A 10 0.13 9.01 -1.89
C LEU A 10 0.89 9.98 -1.00
N ALA A 11 1.06 9.62 0.27
CA ALA A 11 2.02 10.28 1.15
C ALA A 11 3.45 9.92 0.71
N PRO A 12 4.41 10.85 0.75
CA PRO A 12 5.77 10.59 0.29
C PRO A 12 6.50 9.59 1.19
N GLY A 13 7.34 8.76 0.59
CA GLY A 13 8.20 7.80 1.29
C GLY A 13 7.43 6.69 2.02
N LEU A 14 7.95 6.28 3.17
CA LEU A 14 7.40 5.21 4.01
C LEU A 14 6.44 5.74 5.09
N PRO A 15 5.54 4.88 5.60
CA PRO A 15 4.80 5.20 6.80
C PRO A 15 5.76 5.39 7.99
N PRO A 16 5.31 6.08 9.06
CA PRO A 16 6.09 6.16 10.30
C PRO A 16 6.47 4.78 10.83
N ASP A 17 7.63 4.65 11.47
CA ASP A 17 8.05 3.39 12.08
C ASP A 17 6.98 2.87 13.06
N GLU A 18 6.78 1.55 13.06
CA GLU A 18 5.79 0.87 13.90
C GLU A 18 4.32 1.31 13.66
N ALA A 19 4.03 2.09 12.62
CA ALA A 19 2.68 2.56 12.36
C ALA A 19 1.69 1.39 12.23
N PRO A 20 0.62 1.36 13.03
CA PRO A 20 -0.37 0.31 12.96
C PRO A 20 -1.19 0.43 11.68
N GLY A 21 -1.63 -0.69 11.13
CA GLY A 21 -2.55 -0.73 10.00
C GLY A 21 -2.03 -1.51 8.80
N GLN A 22 -2.65 -1.23 7.66
CA GLN A 22 -2.30 -1.81 6.37
C GLN A 22 -1.84 -0.70 5.45
N TYR A 23 -0.71 -0.92 4.78
CA TYR A 23 -0.13 0.09 3.92
C TYR A 23 0.17 -0.51 2.55
N LEU A 24 -0.10 0.27 1.51
CA LEU A 24 0.38 0.02 0.17
C LEU A 24 1.48 1.03 -0.15
N GLY A 25 2.58 0.55 -0.70
CA GLY A 25 3.69 1.35 -1.20
C GLY A 25 3.74 1.32 -2.72
N ARG A 26 4.29 2.38 -3.31
CA ARG A 26 4.56 2.49 -4.73
C ARG A 26 6.03 2.83 -4.94
N ASP A 27 6.68 2.16 -5.89
CA ASP A 27 8.05 2.49 -6.29
C ASP A 27 8.09 3.55 -7.41
N ALA A 28 9.30 3.92 -7.84
CA ALA A 28 9.51 4.88 -8.92
C ALA A 28 9.03 4.39 -10.30
N HIS A 29 8.88 3.07 -10.49
CA HIS A 29 8.40 2.46 -11.73
C HIS A 29 6.88 2.23 -11.74
N GLY A 30 6.22 2.49 -10.61
CA GLY A 30 4.80 2.33 -10.41
C GLY A 30 4.35 0.94 -9.98
N ALA A 31 5.26 0.05 -9.61
CA ALA A 31 4.92 -1.21 -8.98
C ALA A 31 4.33 -0.97 -7.58
N LEU A 32 3.36 -1.81 -7.21
CA LEU A 32 2.67 -1.74 -5.93
C LEU A 32 3.17 -2.84 -5.00
N TYR A 33 3.30 -2.47 -3.73
CA TYR A 33 3.83 -3.32 -2.67
C TYR A 33 2.92 -3.27 -1.45
N ILE A 34 2.73 -4.41 -0.79
CA ILE A 34 2.18 -4.45 0.56
C ILE A 34 3.32 -4.12 1.51
N LEU A 35 3.13 -3.11 2.36
CA LEU A 35 4.11 -2.71 3.36
C LEU A 35 3.73 -3.26 4.72
N ARG A 36 4.70 -3.88 5.40
CA ARG A 36 4.54 -4.37 6.77
C ARG A 36 5.77 -4.04 7.60
N TRP A 37 5.57 -3.45 8.77
CA TRP A 37 6.66 -3.29 9.73
C TRP A 37 7.18 -4.67 10.18
N VAL A 38 8.49 -4.86 10.18
CA VAL A 38 9.17 -6.10 10.59
C VAL A 38 9.96 -5.81 11.87
N PRO A 39 9.38 -6.06 13.07
CA PRO A 39 9.98 -5.67 14.34
C PRO A 39 11.38 -6.24 14.57
N GLU A 40 11.61 -7.49 14.14
CA GLU A 40 12.89 -8.20 14.33
C GLU A 40 14.02 -7.60 13.48
N LYS A 41 13.67 -6.83 12.45
CA LYS A 41 14.61 -6.16 11.54
C LYS A 41 14.59 -4.65 11.67
N GLN A 42 13.69 -4.10 12.48
CA GLN A 42 13.52 -2.66 12.72
C GLN A 42 13.42 -1.89 11.39
N CYS A 43 12.61 -2.40 10.46
CA CYS A 43 12.41 -1.79 9.14
C CYS A 43 11.07 -2.20 8.53
N TRP A 44 10.66 -1.50 7.48
CA TRP A 44 9.54 -1.90 6.64
C TRP A 44 9.95 -3.02 5.67
N GLY A 45 9.11 -4.04 5.56
CA GLY A 45 9.15 -5.03 4.49
C GLY A 45 8.15 -4.67 3.39
N ALA A 46 8.58 -4.77 2.13
CA ALA A 46 7.75 -4.60 0.94
C ALA A 46 7.57 -5.95 0.25
N LEU A 47 6.34 -6.47 0.24
CA LEU A 47 5.96 -7.67 -0.49
C LEU A 47 5.24 -7.27 -1.78
N GLY A 48 5.76 -7.65 -2.93
CA GLY A 48 5.16 -7.28 -4.20
C GLY A 48 5.82 -7.97 -5.39
N PHE A 49 5.69 -7.35 -6.56
CA PHE A 49 6.32 -7.81 -7.79
C PHE A 49 7.26 -6.74 -8.30
N ARG A 50 8.48 -7.13 -8.64
CA ARG A 50 9.49 -6.19 -9.10
C ARG A 50 9.12 -5.61 -10.47
N GLY A 51 8.98 -4.28 -10.55
CA GLY A 51 8.56 -3.58 -11.76
C GLY A 51 9.63 -3.50 -12.86
N ASP A 52 10.90 -3.66 -12.50
CA ASP A 52 12.05 -3.53 -13.41
C ASP A 52 12.54 -4.86 -14.02
N HIS A 53 11.93 -5.99 -13.64
CA HIS A 53 12.34 -7.31 -14.09
C HIS A 53 11.50 -7.75 -15.32
N PRO A 54 12.10 -8.37 -16.35
CA PRO A 54 11.39 -8.80 -17.56
C PRO A 54 10.31 -9.87 -17.31
N ARG A 55 10.25 -10.44 -16.11
CA ARG A 55 9.18 -11.34 -15.65
C ARG A 55 8.70 -10.85 -14.29
N LEU A 56 7.39 -10.80 -14.09
CA LEU A 56 6.79 -10.52 -12.78
C LEU A 56 7.27 -11.58 -11.78
N TRP A 57 8.23 -11.22 -10.94
CA TRP A 57 8.78 -12.10 -9.93
C TRP A 57 8.36 -11.59 -8.55
N PRO A 58 7.75 -12.44 -7.70
CA PRO A 58 7.40 -12.03 -6.35
C PRO A 58 8.69 -11.80 -5.55
N GLU A 59 8.71 -10.74 -4.76
CA GLU A 59 9.84 -10.41 -3.90
C GLU A 59 9.38 -9.90 -2.54
N LEU A 60 10.21 -10.15 -1.53
CA LEU A 60 10.15 -9.49 -0.24
C LEU A 60 11.43 -8.66 -0.09
N ALA A 61 11.30 -7.33 -0.13
CA ALA A 61 12.41 -6.40 0.09
C ALA A 61 12.34 -5.84 1.51
N LEU A 62 13.45 -5.91 2.25
CA LEU A 62 13.61 -5.19 3.51
C LEU A 62 14.11 -3.78 3.20
N LEU A 63 13.30 -2.76 3.49
CA LEU A 63 13.51 -1.37 3.09
C LEU A 63 14.50 -0.66 4.02
N ARG A 64 15.75 -1.09 3.93
CA ARG A 64 16.90 -0.55 4.66
C ARG A 64 18.12 -0.58 3.77
N GLU A 65 19.15 0.16 4.15
CA GLU A 65 20.42 0.20 3.40
C GLU A 65 20.18 0.55 1.93
N ALA A 66 20.59 -0.31 0.99
CA ALA A 66 20.42 -0.11 -0.44
C ALA A 66 18.95 0.03 -0.89
N GLU A 67 18.00 -0.46 -0.08
CA GLU A 67 16.57 -0.50 -0.41
C GLU A 67 15.75 0.57 0.31
N ALA A 68 16.36 1.40 1.15
CA ALA A 68 15.65 2.39 1.98
C ALA A 68 14.83 3.40 1.16
N GLY A 69 15.26 3.68 -0.07
CA GLY A 69 14.61 4.62 -0.98
C GLY A 69 13.70 3.98 -2.04
N ARG A 70 13.46 2.67 -2.00
CA ARG A 70 12.71 1.97 -3.06
C ARG A 70 11.27 2.47 -3.18
N ILE A 71 10.60 2.70 -2.06
CA ILE A 71 9.21 3.17 -2.02
C ILE A 71 9.20 4.70 -2.02
N VAL A 72 8.61 5.28 -3.07
CA VAL A 72 8.53 6.74 -3.25
C VAL A 72 7.27 7.33 -2.63
N GLY A 73 6.25 6.52 -2.41
CA GLY A 73 5.05 6.93 -1.68
C GLY A 73 4.22 5.77 -1.19
N HIS A 74 3.35 6.05 -0.23
CA HIS A 74 2.48 5.08 0.40
C HIS A 74 1.06 5.62 0.62
N VAL A 75 0.13 4.71 0.88
CA VAL A 75 -1.21 5.03 1.34
C VAL A 75 -1.64 4.01 2.39
N GLN A 76 -2.38 4.47 3.39
CA GLN A 76 -3.03 3.61 4.37
C GLN A 76 -4.31 3.02 3.78
N GLY A 77 -4.44 1.70 3.84
CA GLY A 77 -5.67 1.00 3.50
C GLY A 77 -6.73 1.14 4.58
N PRO A 78 -7.96 0.67 4.32
CA PRO A 78 -9.03 0.69 5.31
C PRO A 78 -8.67 -0.17 6.54
N ASP A 79 -9.23 0.19 7.69
CA ASP A 79 -9.13 -0.61 8.90
C ASP A 79 -9.82 -1.97 8.71
N ILE A 80 -9.09 -3.06 8.93
CA ILE A 80 -9.62 -4.43 8.81
C ILE A 80 -10.74 -4.68 9.83
N ALA A 81 -10.67 -4.00 10.98
CA ALA A 81 -11.62 -4.16 12.08
C ALA A 81 -12.88 -3.30 11.95
N ALA A 82 -12.96 -2.42 10.94
CA ALA A 82 -14.14 -1.59 10.76
C ALA A 82 -15.30 -2.44 10.20
N PRO A 83 -16.52 -2.35 10.77
CA PRO A 83 -17.68 -2.98 10.17
C PRO A 83 -17.87 -2.43 8.75
N GLU A 84 -18.08 -3.34 7.80
CA GLU A 84 -18.34 -3.02 6.41
C GLU A 84 -19.43 -1.94 6.35
N SER A 85 -19.10 -0.78 5.80
CA SER A 85 -20.04 0.33 5.72
C SER A 85 -21.15 -0.06 4.75
N THR A 86 -22.24 -0.61 5.28
CA THR A 86 -23.46 -0.88 4.52
C THR A 86 -23.82 0.39 3.74
N PRO A 87 -23.91 0.34 2.40
CA PRO A 87 -24.32 1.52 1.64
C PRO A 87 -25.69 1.98 2.16
N PRO A 88 -25.96 3.30 2.22
CA PRO A 88 -27.23 3.79 2.69
C PRO A 88 -28.35 3.16 1.85
N ALA A 89 -29.31 2.53 2.53
CA ALA A 89 -30.52 2.05 1.88
C ALA A 89 -31.15 3.24 1.14
N THR A 90 -31.10 3.19 -0.19
CA THR A 90 -31.80 4.15 -1.05
C THR A 90 -33.25 4.17 -0.58
N GLY A 91 -33.63 5.27 0.07
CA GLY A 91 -34.98 5.48 0.57
C GLY A 91 -35.98 5.22 -0.54
N ALA A 92 -36.91 4.31 -0.27
CA ALA A 92 -38.16 4.24 -1.00
C ALA A 92 -38.83 5.63 -0.87
N ALA A 93 -38.93 6.35 -1.98
CA ALA A 93 -39.84 7.47 -2.11
C ALA A 93 -41.27 6.93 -2.35
N PRO A 94 -42.29 7.63 -1.85
CA PRO A 94 -43.69 7.16 -1.81
C PRO A 94 -44.35 7.01 -3.18
#